data_AF-T1AXM8-F1
#
_entry.id   AF-T1AXM8-F1
#
_cell.length_a   1.000
_cell.length_b   1.000
_cell.length_c   1.000
_cell.angle_alpha   90.00
_cell.angle_beta   90.00
_cell.angle_gamma   90.00
#
_symmetry.space_group_name_H-M   'P 1'
#
loop_
_entity.id
_entity.type
_entity.pdbx_description
1 polymer ?
#
loop_
_entity_poly.entity_id
_entity_poly.type
_entity_poly.pdbx_seq_one_letter_code
_entity_poly.pdbx_strand_id
1 'polypeptide(L)'
;MKHRTGTLAETHGTFPRVPSPESRVPDVESRVPAVPVVLTIAGSDSGGGAGIQADLKTFMARGVHGTSAITAVTAQNTRSVRSMHVLPPREVRAQIEAVFADFPVAAIKTGMLADAATIRAVARALREHPGVPLVLDPVMIATSGARLLDARAI
;
A
#
# COMPACT_ATOMS: atom_id res chain seq x y z
N MET A 1 74.50 6.54 40.57
CA MET A 1 74.50 5.25 39.84
C MET A 1 74.06 5.55 38.42
N LYS A 2 74.87 5.13 37.43
CA LYS A 2 74.79 5.48 36.00
C LYS A 2 73.43 5.10 35.39
N HIS A 3 72.97 5.83 34.38
CA HIS A 3 72.78 5.32 33.01
C HIS A 3 72.47 6.48 32.04
N ARG A 4 73.27 6.58 30.96
CA ARG A 4 73.09 7.45 29.79
C ARG A 4 72.19 6.75 28.77
N THR A 5 71.46 7.51 27.95
CA THR A 5 71.15 7.37 26.50
C THR A 5 69.87 8.18 26.24
N GLY A 6 69.60 8.88 25.15
CA GLY A 6 70.26 9.13 23.87
C GLY A 6 69.29 10.02 23.07
N THR A 7 69.84 10.96 22.31
CA THR A 7 69.18 11.93 21.43
C THR A 7 68.37 11.27 20.31
N LEU A 8 67.17 11.77 19.97
CA LEU A 8 66.69 11.82 18.57
C LEU A 8 65.71 13.00 18.41
N ALA A 9 66.03 13.85 17.43
CA ALA A 9 65.23 14.97 16.99
C ALA A 9 64.05 14.47 16.13
N GLU A 10 62.83 14.87 16.46
CA GLU A 10 61.66 14.63 15.61
C GLU A 10 61.43 15.83 14.69
N THR A 11 61.63 15.60 13.40
CA THR A 11 61.27 16.48 12.31
C THR A 11 59.75 16.61 12.23
N HIS A 12 59.22 17.81 12.45
CA HIS A 12 57.80 18.12 12.26
C HIS A 12 57.44 18.09 10.77
N GLY A 13 57.00 16.92 10.30
CA GLY A 13 56.29 16.81 9.02
C GLY A 13 54.89 17.42 9.15
N THR A 14 54.64 18.53 8.46
CA THR A 14 53.30 19.09 8.29
C THR A 14 52.45 18.12 7.47
N PHE A 15 51.53 17.40 8.13
CA PHE A 15 50.44 16.70 7.47
C PHE A 15 49.49 17.72 6.82
N PRO A 16 48.97 17.46 5.60
CA PRO A 16 47.94 18.31 5.01
C PRO A 16 46.69 18.30 5.90
N ARG A 17 46.16 19.49 6.22
CA ARG A 17 44.96 19.65 7.04
C ARG A 17 43.76 19.02 6.34
N VAL A 18 43.04 18.16 7.05
CA VAL A 18 41.71 17.69 6.65
C VAL A 18 40.78 18.92 6.55
N PRO A 19 40.03 19.12 5.46
CA PRO A 19 39.11 20.25 5.35
C PRO A 19 38.04 20.21 6.44
N SER A 20 37.66 21.38 6.94
CA SER A 20 36.60 21.54 7.94
C SER A 20 35.23 21.08 7.41
N PRO A 21 34.35 20.54 8.26
CA PRO A 21 33.09 19.88 7.87
C PRO A 21 32.00 20.79 7.30
N GLU A 22 32.31 22.06 7.01
CA GLU A 22 31.35 23.09 6.59
C GLU A 22 31.24 23.27 5.07
N SER A 23 32.03 22.58 4.25
CA SER A 23 31.76 22.50 2.81
C SER A 23 30.82 21.33 2.50
N ARG A 24 29.59 21.37 3.01
CA ARG A 24 28.56 20.41 2.58
C ARG A 24 28.17 20.77 1.15
N VAL A 25 28.47 19.85 0.25
CA VAL A 25 27.81 19.70 -1.05
C VAL A 25 26.30 19.77 -0.80
N PRO A 26 25.50 20.50 -1.62
CA PRO A 26 24.05 20.50 -1.43
C PRO A 26 23.56 19.05 -1.39
N ASP A 27 22.78 18.71 -0.36
CA ASP A 27 22.11 17.42 -0.25
C ASP A 27 21.27 17.24 -1.51
N VAL A 28 21.80 16.46 -2.46
CA VAL A 28 20.98 15.78 -3.45
C VAL A 28 20.30 14.69 -2.66
N GLU A 29 19.28 15.09 -1.90
CA GLU A 29 18.36 14.19 -1.23
C GLU A 29 17.89 13.22 -2.32
N SER A 30 18.32 11.98 -2.17
CA SER A 30 18.13 10.94 -3.16
C SER A 30 16.63 10.81 -3.40
N ARG A 31 16.15 11.40 -4.49
CA ARG A 31 14.78 11.22 -4.97
C ARG A 31 14.66 9.80 -5.51
N VAL A 32 14.74 8.82 -4.63
CA VAL A 32 14.01 7.58 -4.84
C VAL A 32 12.55 8.03 -4.90
N PRO A 33 11.87 7.90 -6.06
CA PRO A 33 10.46 8.25 -6.12
C PRO A 33 9.75 7.45 -5.04
N ALA A 34 9.01 8.12 -4.17
CA ALA A 34 8.20 7.44 -3.17
C ALA A 34 7.33 6.41 -3.88
N VAL A 35 7.39 5.15 -3.42
CA VAL A 35 6.62 4.05 -4.00
C VAL A 35 5.14 4.46 -3.98
N PRO A 36 4.44 4.52 -5.13
CA PRO A 36 3.04 4.92 -5.15
C PRO A 36 2.19 3.98 -4.29
N VAL A 37 1.25 4.55 -3.52
CA VAL A 37 0.29 3.76 -2.72
C VAL A 37 -1.03 3.66 -3.46
N VAL A 38 -1.59 2.45 -3.58
CA VAL A 38 -2.89 2.23 -4.21
C VAL A 38 -3.80 1.47 -3.25
N LEU A 39 -5.04 1.93 -3.12
CA LEU A 39 -6.09 1.28 -2.33
C LEU A 39 -6.96 0.39 -3.23
N THR A 40 -7.04 -0.90 -2.93
CA THR A 40 -8.13 -1.75 -3.45
C THR A 40 -9.30 -1.82 -2.47
N ILE A 41 -10.53 -1.73 -2.98
CA ILE A 41 -11.78 -1.91 -2.23
C ILE A 41 -12.53 -3.07 -2.88
N ALA A 42 -12.38 -4.27 -2.33
CA ALA A 42 -12.94 -5.49 -2.93
C ALA A 42 -13.12 -6.60 -1.90
N GLY A 43 -13.72 -7.72 -2.31
CA GLY A 43 -13.79 -8.90 -1.46
C GLY A 43 -12.48 -9.68 -1.40
N SER A 44 -12.34 -10.48 -0.35
CA SER A 44 -11.24 -11.41 -0.12
C SER A 44 -11.56 -12.78 -0.71
N ASP A 45 -10.69 -13.26 -1.58
CA ASP A 45 -10.69 -14.60 -2.16
C ASP A 45 -9.77 -15.52 -1.35
N SER A 46 -10.33 -16.55 -0.72
CA SER A 46 -9.56 -17.57 0.01
C SER A 46 -8.55 -18.34 -0.87
N GLY A 47 -8.79 -18.45 -2.18
CA GLY A 47 -7.85 -19.07 -3.12
C GLY A 47 -6.72 -18.14 -3.58
N GLY A 48 -6.84 -16.83 -3.33
CA GLY A 48 -5.85 -15.82 -3.69
C GLY A 48 -5.67 -15.57 -5.19
N GLY A 49 -6.58 -16.05 -6.03
CA GLY A 49 -6.56 -15.89 -7.48
C GLY A 49 -7.38 -14.68 -7.98
N ALA A 50 -8.27 -14.15 -7.14
CA ALA A 50 -9.12 -13.00 -7.41
C ALA A 50 -9.13 -12.03 -6.22
N GLY A 51 -10.06 -11.07 -6.23
CA GLY A 51 -10.31 -10.16 -5.11
C GLY A 51 -9.10 -9.29 -4.74
N ILE A 52 -9.04 -8.88 -3.47
CA ILE A 52 -7.93 -8.07 -2.96
C ILE A 52 -6.58 -8.78 -3.12
N GLN A 53 -6.54 -10.11 -3.09
CA GLN A 53 -5.30 -10.87 -3.27
C GLN A 53 -4.71 -10.70 -4.67
N ALA A 54 -5.55 -10.78 -5.72
CA ALA A 54 -5.12 -10.54 -7.09
C ALA A 54 -4.71 -9.08 -7.31
N ASP A 55 -5.46 -8.15 -6.72
CA ASP A 55 -5.15 -6.71 -6.77
C ASP A 55 -3.77 -6.43 -6.14
N LEU A 56 -3.54 -6.89 -4.90
CA LEU A 56 -2.27 -6.67 -4.19
C LEU A 56 -1.08 -7.33 -4.91
N LYS A 57 -1.24 -8.53 -5.47
CA LYS A 57 -0.22 -9.16 -6.32
C LYS A 57 0.08 -8.33 -7.56
N THR A 58 -0.95 -7.78 -8.19
CA THR A 58 -0.81 -6.92 -9.37
C THR A 58 -0.07 -5.63 -9.02
N PHE A 59 -0.42 -4.98 -7.90
CA PHE A 59 0.27 -3.77 -7.43
C PHE A 59 1.75 -4.05 -7.15
N MET A 60 2.05 -5.12 -6.41
CA MET A 60 3.42 -5.53 -6.12
C MET A 60 4.22 -5.81 -7.41
N ALA A 61 3.63 -6.52 -8.37
CA ALA A 61 4.26 -6.79 -9.67
C ALA A 61 4.51 -5.52 -10.51
N ARG A 62 3.87 -4.40 -10.16
CA ARG A 62 4.06 -3.08 -10.82
C ARG A 62 4.84 -2.09 -9.96
N GLY A 63 5.49 -2.54 -8.89
CA GLY A 63 6.27 -1.67 -8.01
C GLY A 63 5.42 -0.65 -7.25
N VAL A 64 4.18 -1.01 -6.92
CA VAL A 64 3.22 -0.20 -6.19
C VAL A 64 2.98 -0.81 -4.81
N HIS A 65 2.90 0.04 -3.78
CA HIS A 65 2.49 -0.40 -2.44
C HIS A 65 0.96 -0.53 -2.38
N GLY A 66 0.48 -1.76 -2.22
CA GLY A 66 -0.95 -2.04 -2.14
C GLY A 66 -1.50 -1.97 -0.72
N THR A 67 -2.60 -1.23 -0.55
CA THR A 67 -3.45 -1.23 0.65
C THR A 67 -4.83 -1.78 0.30
N SER A 68 -5.62 -2.19 1.29
CA SER A 68 -6.93 -2.81 1.03
C SER A 68 -8.01 -2.43 2.04
N ALA A 69 -9.24 -2.24 1.56
CA ALA A 69 -10.46 -2.29 2.36
C ALA A 69 -11.32 -3.47 1.90
N ILE A 70 -11.61 -4.40 2.80
CA ILE A 70 -12.30 -5.65 2.49
C ILE A 70 -13.81 -5.44 2.59
N THR A 71 -14.56 -5.78 1.53
CA THR A 71 -16.03 -5.68 1.48
C THR A 71 -16.73 -6.96 1.92
N ALA A 72 -16.13 -8.11 1.63
CA ALA A 72 -16.62 -9.41 2.03
C ALA A 72 -15.46 -10.41 2.10
N VAL A 73 -15.60 -11.47 2.89
CA VAL A 73 -14.68 -12.62 2.87
C VAL A 73 -15.42 -13.82 2.29
N THR A 74 -14.79 -14.53 1.35
CA THR A 74 -15.39 -15.70 0.71
C THR A 74 -14.65 -16.96 1.11
N ALA A 75 -15.38 -18.03 1.43
CA ALA A 75 -14.83 -19.39 1.46
C ALA A 75 -14.79 -19.95 0.03
N GLN A 76 -13.95 -19.34 -0.81
CA GLN A 76 -13.80 -19.62 -2.23
C GLN A 76 -12.55 -20.47 -2.51
N ASN A 77 -12.62 -21.28 -3.57
CA ASN A 77 -11.45 -21.88 -4.21
C ASN A 77 -11.66 -21.86 -5.74
N THR A 78 -10.75 -22.47 -6.49
CA THR A 78 -10.79 -22.49 -7.96
C THR A 78 -12.01 -23.21 -8.57
N ARG A 79 -12.79 -23.94 -7.77
CA ARG A 79 -13.95 -24.72 -8.23
C ARG A 79 -15.29 -24.13 -7.80
N SER A 80 -15.37 -23.50 -6.64
CA SER A 80 -16.64 -22.97 -6.11
C SER A 80 -16.47 -21.91 -5.02
N VAL A 81 -17.55 -21.17 -4.78
CA VAL A 81 -17.75 -20.34 -3.58
C VAL A 81 -18.69 -21.09 -2.65
N ARG A 82 -18.21 -21.46 -1.46
CA ARG A 82 -19.02 -22.21 -0.48
C ARG A 82 -19.81 -21.31 0.44
N SER A 83 -19.25 -20.15 0.79
CA SER A 83 -19.93 -19.15 1.61
C SER A 83 -19.30 -17.77 1.38
N MET A 84 -20.06 -16.73 1.72
CA MET A 84 -19.63 -15.35 1.70
C MET A 84 -20.10 -14.66 2.98
N HIS A 85 -19.21 -13.92 3.62
CA HIS A 85 -19.52 -13.06 4.75
C HIS A 85 -19.27 -11.61 4.35
N VAL A 86 -20.36 -10.84 4.16
CA VAL A 86 -20.29 -9.41 3.85
C VAL A 86 -19.99 -8.64 5.14
N LEU A 87 -18.98 -7.77 5.09
CA LEU A 87 -18.65 -6.94 6.25
C LEU A 87 -19.72 -5.84 6.39
N PRO A 88 -20.03 -5.41 7.64
CA PRO A 88 -20.93 -4.28 7.83
C PRO A 88 -20.38 -3.02 7.11
N PRO A 89 -21.21 -2.23 6.40
CA PRO A 89 -20.73 -1.08 5.62
C PRO A 89 -19.92 -0.05 6.42
N ARG A 90 -20.20 0.09 7.72
CA ARG A 90 -19.41 0.93 8.64
C ARG A 90 -17.97 0.46 8.79
N GLU A 91 -17.72 -0.85 8.77
CA GLU A 91 -16.37 -1.41 8.89
C GLU A 91 -15.61 -1.24 7.58
N VAL A 92 -16.29 -1.29 6.43
CA VAL A 92 -15.69 -0.95 5.13
C VAL A 92 -15.28 0.52 5.13
N ARG A 93 -16.13 1.43 5.60
CA ARG A 93 -15.79 2.85 5.74
C ARG A 93 -14.62 3.07 6.69
N ALA A 94 -14.63 2.46 7.87
CA ALA A 94 -13.54 2.59 8.85
C ALA A 94 -12.19 2.13 8.29
N GLN A 95 -12.15 1.06 7.48
CA GLN A 95 -10.93 0.63 6.79
C GLN A 95 -10.44 1.68 5.78
N ILE A 96 -11.36 2.25 4.98
CA ILE A 96 -11.02 3.31 4.00
C ILE A 96 -10.44 4.53 4.73
N GLU A 97 -11.11 4.99 5.79
CA GLU A 97 -10.67 6.12 6.61
C GLU A 97 -9.30 5.87 7.24
N ALA A 98 -9.06 4.67 7.78
CA ALA A 98 -7.77 4.31 8.37
C ALA A 98 -6.63 4.37 7.34
N VAL A 99 -6.87 3.89 6.11
CA VAL A 99 -5.86 3.97 5.04
C VAL A 99 -5.61 5.42 4.63
N PHE A 100 -6.65 6.22 4.42
CA PHE A 100 -6.49 7.63 4.04
C PHE A 100 -5.88 8.50 5.15
N ALA A 101 -6.03 8.10 6.42
CA ALA A 101 -5.43 8.82 7.54
C ALA A 101 -3.91 8.65 7.64
N ASP A 102 -3.34 7.57 7.07
CA ASP A 102 -1.92 7.21 7.22
C ASP A 102 -1.14 7.25 5.90
N PHE A 103 -1.79 6.91 4.77
CA PHE A 103 -1.10 6.73 3.50
C PHE A 103 -1.41 7.84 2.47
N PRO A 104 -0.42 8.28 1.68
CA PRO A 104 -0.63 9.15 0.52
C PRO A 104 -1.18 8.34 -0.67
N VAL A 105 -2.46 7.96 -0.60
CA VAL A 105 -3.12 7.13 -1.63
C VAL A 105 -3.13 7.87 -2.98
N ALA A 106 -2.43 7.30 -3.96
CA ALA A 106 -2.24 7.85 -5.30
C ALA A 106 -3.30 7.37 -6.31
N ALA A 107 -3.94 6.23 -6.07
CA ALA A 107 -5.08 5.75 -6.86
C ALA A 107 -5.94 4.76 -6.05
N ILE A 108 -7.16 4.54 -6.54
CA ILE A 108 -8.13 3.63 -5.95
C ILE A 108 -8.63 2.67 -7.03
N LYS A 109 -8.81 1.41 -6.66
CA LYS A 109 -9.50 0.41 -7.47
C LYS A 109 -10.65 -0.18 -6.66
N THR A 110 -11.83 -0.30 -7.25
CA THR A 110 -12.94 -1.06 -6.64
C THR A 110 -13.15 -2.36 -7.40
N GLY A 111 -13.39 -3.46 -6.69
CA GLY A 111 -13.82 -4.75 -7.26
C GLY A 111 -15.22 -5.13 -6.76
N MET A 112 -15.42 -6.38 -6.33
CA MET A 112 -16.70 -6.82 -5.75
C MET A 112 -17.07 -5.99 -4.53
N LEU A 113 -18.23 -5.31 -4.57
CA LEU A 113 -18.78 -4.51 -3.47
C LEU A 113 -19.94 -5.18 -2.72
N ALA A 114 -20.33 -6.40 -3.09
CA ALA A 114 -21.34 -7.26 -2.47
C ALA A 114 -22.81 -6.76 -2.50
N ASP A 115 -23.10 -5.56 -2.00
CA ASP A 115 -24.47 -5.05 -1.90
C ASP A 115 -24.58 -3.52 -2.02
N ALA A 116 -25.82 -3.04 -2.19
CA ALA A 116 -26.11 -1.62 -2.34
C ALA A 116 -25.74 -0.78 -1.11
N ALA A 117 -25.76 -1.35 0.10
CA ALA A 117 -25.41 -0.63 1.31
C ALA A 117 -23.90 -0.35 1.36
N THR A 118 -23.10 -1.34 0.99
CA THR A 118 -21.65 -1.24 0.85
C THR A 118 -21.28 -0.30 -0.28
N ILE A 119 -21.93 -0.40 -1.45
CA ILE A 119 -21.74 0.55 -2.57
C ILE A 119 -21.97 2.00 -2.10
N ARG A 120 -23.06 2.27 -1.37
CA ARG A 120 -23.35 3.61 -0.85
C ARG A 120 -22.34 4.08 0.20
N ALA A 121 -21.80 3.18 1.02
CA ALA A 121 -20.79 3.53 2.02
C ALA A 121 -19.45 3.87 1.34
N VAL A 122 -19.01 3.04 0.40
CA VAL A 122 -17.81 3.28 -0.41
C VAL A 122 -17.96 4.58 -1.19
N ALA A 123 -19.07 4.78 -1.90
CA ALA A 123 -19.29 6.01 -2.67
C ALA A 123 -19.30 7.28 -1.79
N ARG A 124 -19.78 7.20 -0.54
CA ARG A 124 -19.69 8.34 0.39
C ARG A 124 -18.25 8.61 0.81
N ALA A 125 -17.52 7.58 1.24
CA ALA A 125 -16.13 7.73 1.65
C ALA A 125 -15.26 8.27 0.50
N LEU A 126 -15.45 7.78 -0.73
CA LEU A 126 -14.67 8.22 -1.89
C LEU A 126 -14.95 9.66 -2.31
N ARG A 127 -16.16 10.21 -2.04
CA ARG A 127 -16.45 11.63 -2.29
C ARG A 127 -15.65 12.58 -1.40
N GLU A 128 -15.14 12.09 -0.27
CA GLU A 128 -14.27 12.87 0.62
C GLU A 128 -12.85 13.04 0.00
N HIS A 129 -12.55 12.33 -1.09
CA HIS A 129 -11.24 12.33 -1.78
C HIS A 129 -11.36 12.54 -3.31
N PRO A 130 -11.93 13.66 -3.79
CA PRO A 130 -12.29 13.86 -5.21
C PRO A 130 -11.10 13.96 -6.19
N GLY A 131 -9.87 14.12 -5.69
CA GLY A 131 -8.67 14.24 -6.51
C GLY A 131 -7.92 12.92 -6.77
N VAL A 132 -8.37 11.81 -6.18
CA VAL A 132 -7.69 10.52 -6.31
C VAL A 132 -8.29 9.73 -7.48
N PRO A 133 -7.50 9.33 -8.49
CA PRO A 133 -7.99 8.54 -9.62
C PRO A 133 -8.67 7.25 -9.16
N LEU A 134 -9.84 6.96 -9.74
CA LEU A 134 -10.65 5.77 -9.43
C LEU A 134 -10.77 4.86 -10.66
N VAL A 135 -10.40 3.58 -10.49
CA VAL A 135 -10.67 2.50 -11.44
C VAL A 135 -11.84 1.67 -10.91
N LEU A 136 -12.97 1.70 -11.63
CA LEU A 136 -14.15 0.92 -11.31
C LEU A 136 -14.15 -0.40 -12.11
N ASP A 137 -13.94 -1.53 -11.45
CA ASP A 137 -14.15 -2.87 -12.00
C ASP A 137 -15.54 -3.39 -11.55
N PRO A 138 -16.57 -3.37 -12.43
CA PRO A 138 -17.96 -3.64 -12.05
C PRO A 138 -18.22 -5.14 -11.89
N VAL A 139 -17.59 -5.76 -10.89
CA VAL A 139 -17.72 -7.20 -10.61
C VAL A 139 -19.13 -7.52 -10.11
N MET A 140 -19.93 -8.15 -10.97
CA MET A 140 -21.29 -8.61 -10.65
C MET A 140 -21.39 -10.13 -10.43
N ILE A 141 -20.41 -10.89 -10.96
CA ILE A 141 -20.39 -12.36 -10.99
C ILE A 141 -18.98 -12.83 -10.64
N ALA A 142 -18.88 -13.91 -9.87
CA ALA A 142 -17.61 -14.55 -9.54
C ALA A 142 -17.00 -15.19 -10.78
N THR A 143 -15.67 -15.30 -10.81
CA THR A 143 -14.96 -16.06 -11.84
C THR A 143 -15.44 -17.52 -11.94
N SER A 144 -15.98 -18.08 -10.85
CA SER A 144 -16.59 -19.42 -10.78
C SER A 144 -18.05 -19.48 -11.27
N GLY A 145 -18.65 -18.36 -11.68
CA GLY A 145 -20.03 -18.25 -12.15
C GLY A 145 -21.08 -17.97 -11.07
N ALA A 146 -20.69 -17.91 -9.78
CA ALA A 146 -21.62 -17.56 -8.70
C ALA A 146 -22.02 -16.07 -8.77
N ARG A 147 -23.30 -15.75 -8.57
CA ARG A 147 -23.74 -14.35 -8.43
C ARG A 147 -23.14 -13.74 -7.15
N LEU A 148 -22.48 -12.60 -7.30
CA LEU A 148 -21.79 -11.89 -6.21
C LEU A 148 -22.50 -10.61 -5.77
N LEU A 149 -23.57 -10.22 -6.48
CA LEU A 149 -24.46 -9.11 -6.13
C LEU A 149 -25.87 -9.63 -5.84
N ASP A 150 -26.53 -9.03 -4.84
CA ASP A 150 -27.99 -9.10 -4.70
C ASP A 150 -28.62 -8.52 -5.98
N ALA A 151 -29.67 -9.16 -6.50
CA ALA A 151 -30.37 -8.73 -7.71
C ALA A 151 -30.91 -7.29 -7.65
N ARG A 152 -31.04 -6.71 -6.45
CA ARG A 152 -31.48 -5.32 -6.23
C ARG A 152 -30.35 -4.29 -6.14
N ALA A 153 -29.11 -4.68 -6.44
CA ALA A 153 -27.95 -3.79 -6.35
C ALA A 153 -27.70 -2.93 -7.60
N ILE A 154 -28.59 -2.99 -8.61
CA ILE A 154 -28.51 -2.24 -9.88
C ILE A 154 -29.63 -1.20 -9.91
#